data_AF-A0A3D0P7N0-F1
#
_entry.id   AF-A0A3D0P7N0-F1
#
_cell.length_a   1.000
_cell.length_b   1.000
_cell.length_c   1.000
_cell.angle_alpha   90.00
_cell.angle_beta   90.00
_cell.angle_gamma   90.00
#
_symmetry.space_group_name_H-M   'P 1'
#
loop_
_entity.id
_entity.type
_entity.pdbx_description
1 polymer ?
#
loop_
_entity_poly.entity_id
_entity_poly.type
_entity_poly.pdbx_seq_one_letter_code
_entity_poly.pdbx_strand_id
1 'polypeptide(L)'
;MARLALLSVSNKEGIEPLARALVERHGFQLLSSGGTAKCLADAGLPVTKVAEHTGAPEILGGRVKTLHPRIHGGILGRPSDAADQADMEAQNIPA
;
A
#
# COMPACT_ATOMS: atom_id res chain seq x y z
N MET A 1 -5.30 10.17 10.91
CA MET A 1 -5.07 8.87 10.23
C MET A 1 -3.78 8.96 9.45
N ALA A 2 -2.95 7.92 9.46
CA ALA A 2 -1.72 7.89 8.67
C ALA A 2 -2.08 7.75 7.19
N ARG A 3 -1.60 8.66 6.33
CA ARG A 3 -1.90 8.61 4.90
C ARG A 3 -1.01 7.54 4.26
N LEU A 4 -1.62 6.52 3.66
CA LEU A 4 -0.89 5.44 3.00
C LEU A 4 -0.72 5.72 1.50
N ALA A 5 0.46 5.41 0.96
CA ALA A 5 0.73 5.42 -0.47
C ALA A 5 1.09 4.00 -0.92
N LEU A 6 0.22 3.38 -1.71
CA LEU A 6 0.48 2.08 -2.32
C LEU A 6 1.26 2.24 -3.63
N LEU A 7 2.50 1.74 -3.68
CA LEU A 7 3.38 1.82 -4.84
C LEU A 7 3.68 0.40 -5.36
N SER A 8 3.35 0.13 -6.62
CA SER A 8 3.62 -1.17 -7.27
C SER A 8 3.84 -0.98 -8.77
N VAL A 9 5.10 -0.84 -9.17
CA VAL A 9 5.48 -0.46 -10.55
C VAL A 9 6.45 -1.45 -11.17
N SER A 10 6.23 -1.77 -12.45
CA SER A 10 7.13 -2.62 -13.23
C SER A 10 8.39 -1.87 -13.67
N ASN A 11 8.27 -0.63 -14.15
CA ASN A 11 9.39 0.28 -14.37
C ASN A 11 9.68 1.08 -13.08
N LYS A 12 10.93 1.09 -12.64
CA LYS A 12 11.35 1.74 -11.37
C LYS A 12 11.93 3.14 -11.61
N GLU A 13 12.02 3.56 -12.86
CA GLU A 13 12.44 4.92 -13.20
C GLU A 13 11.60 5.96 -12.44
N GLY A 14 12.27 6.86 -11.73
CA GLY A 14 11.64 7.94 -10.97
C GLY A 14 10.90 7.51 -9.68
N ILE A 15 10.87 6.22 -9.31
CA ILE A 15 10.09 5.78 -8.13
C ILE A 15 10.68 6.29 -6.81
N GLU A 16 12.01 6.32 -6.70
CA GLU A 16 12.70 6.81 -5.50
C GLU A 16 12.40 8.29 -5.22
N PRO A 17 12.66 9.25 -6.14
CA PRO A 17 12.39 10.67 -5.86
C PRO A 17 10.91 10.93 -5.58
N LEU A 18 10.00 10.21 -6.24
CA LEU A 18 8.56 10.27 -5.94
C LEU A 18 8.27 9.81 -4.51
N ALA A 19 8.73 8.62 -4.14
CA ALA A 19 8.47 8.03 -2.82
C ALA A 19 9.10 8.86 -1.70
N ARG A 20 10.29 9.40 -1.92
CA ARG A 20 10.96 10.30 -0.99
C ARG A 20 10.13 11.56 -0.75
N ALA A 21 9.62 12.20 -1.81
CA ALA A 21 8.75 13.36 -1.68
C ALA A 21 7.44 13.04 -0.93
N LEU A 22 6.82 11.88 -1.20
CA LEU A 22 5.62 11.42 -0.50
C LEU A 22 5.86 11.30 1.01
N VAL A 23 6.99 10.70 1.42
CA VAL A 23 7.34 10.55 2.83
C VAL A 23 7.73 11.89 3.45
N GLU A 24 8.77 12.53 2.93
CA GLU A 24 9.43 13.68 3.58
C GLU A 24 8.59 14.96 3.53
N ARG A 25 7.85 15.19 2.44
CA ARG A 25 7.10 16.44 2.24
C ARG A 25 5.63 16.34 2.58
N HIS A 26 5.06 15.13 2.45
CA HIS A 26 3.62 14.93 2.58
C HIS A 26 3.25 13.97 3.73
N GLY A 27 4.23 13.38 4.41
CA GLY A 27 4.02 12.53 5.59
C GLY A 27 3.32 11.21 5.28
N PHE A 28 3.43 10.70 4.05
CA PHE A 28 2.87 9.39 3.70
C PHE A 28 3.70 8.25 4.27
N GLN A 29 3.02 7.17 4.65
CA GLN A 29 3.63 5.87 4.88
C GLN A 29 3.56 5.05 3.59
N LEU A 30 4.66 4.37 3.25
CA LEU A 30 4.75 3.61 2.01
C LEU A 30 4.29 2.17 2.21
N LEU A 31 3.40 1.72 1.34
CA LEU A 31 3.00 0.33 1.20
C LEU A 31 3.43 -0.14 -0.19
N SER A 32 4.10 -1.29 -0.29
CA SER A 32 4.59 -1.75 -1.60
C SER A 32 4.70 -3.26 -1.72
N SER A 33 4.78 -3.77 -2.96
CA SER A 33 4.87 -5.19 -3.26
C SER A 33 6.20 -5.56 -3.92
N GLY A 34 6.65 -6.80 -3.69
CA GLY A 34 7.76 -7.45 -4.39
C GLY A 34 8.98 -6.55 -4.65
N GLY A 35 9.32 -6.37 -5.93
CA GLY A 35 10.50 -5.62 -6.37
C GLY A 35 10.43 -4.11 -6.14
N THR A 36 9.24 -3.50 -6.09
CA THR A 36 9.12 -2.07 -5.77
C THR A 36 9.46 -1.84 -4.29
N ALA A 37 8.95 -2.68 -3.38
CA ALA A 37 9.29 -2.59 -1.96
C ALA A 37 10.80 -2.73 -1.73
N LYS A 38 11.46 -3.66 -2.44
CA LYS A 38 12.91 -3.81 -2.39
C LYS A 38 13.65 -2.54 -2.86
N CYS A 39 13.26 -1.99 -4.01
CA CYS A 39 13.87 -0.76 -4.55
C CYS A 39 13.78 0.41 -3.56
N LEU A 40 12.63 0.57 -2.89
CA LEU A 40 12.41 1.65 -1.92
C LEU A 40 13.22 1.42 -0.64
N ALA A 41 13.27 0.19 -0.14
CA ALA A 41 14.08 -0.16 1.03
C ALA A 41 15.58 -0.01 0.77
N ASP A 42 16.07 -0.41 -0.41
CA ASP A 42 17.47 -0.24 -0.82
C ASP A 42 17.86 1.26 -0.93
N ALA A 43 16.88 2.14 -1.19
CA ALA A 43 17.04 3.60 -1.16
C ALA A 43 16.91 4.24 0.25
N GLY A 44 16.81 3.40 1.29
CA GLY A 44 16.71 3.83 2.69
C GLY A 44 15.33 4.37 3.09
N LEU A 45 14.29 4.17 2.29
CA LEU A 45 12.93 4.63 2.61
C LEU A 45 12.19 3.58 3.46
N PRO A 46 11.48 3.99 4.53
CA PRO A 46 10.63 3.09 5.28
C PRO A 46 9.45 2.62 4.42
N VAL A 47 9.32 1.31 4.25
CA VAL A 47 8.26 0.73 3.43
C VAL A 47 7.74 -0.56 4.06
N THR A 48 6.42 -0.65 4.23
CA THR A 48 5.74 -1.87 4.65
C THR A 48 5.42 -2.72 3.42
N LYS A 49 5.61 -4.04 3.52
CA LYS A 49 5.25 -4.95 2.43
C LYS A 49 3.76 -5.22 2.44
N VAL A 50 3.15 -5.36 1.25
CA VAL A 50 1.72 -5.74 1.14
C VAL A 50 1.41 -7.02 1.91
N ALA A 51 2.26 -8.04 1.84
CA ALA A 51 2.04 -9.29 2.58
C ALA A 51 2.02 -9.10 4.11
N GLU A 52 2.82 -8.17 4.65
CA GLU A 52 2.81 -7.82 6.07
C GLU A 52 1.53 -7.08 6.44
N HIS A 53 1.09 -6.16 5.59
CA HIS A 53 -0.13 -5.39 5.79
C HIS A 53 -1.41 -6.26 5.71
N THR A 54 -1.46 -7.22 4.79
CA THR A 54 -2.64 -8.07 4.57
C THR A 54 -2.61 -9.34 5.41
N GLY A 55 -1.43 -9.83 5.80
CA GLY A 55 -1.23 -11.16 6.36
C GLY A 55 -1.34 -12.30 5.34
N ALA A 56 -1.60 -11.99 4.07
CA ALA A 56 -1.76 -12.98 3.01
C ALA A 56 -0.41 -13.25 2.30
N PRO A 57 -0.09 -14.53 2.00
CA PRO A 57 1.12 -14.86 1.26
C PRO A 57 1.05 -14.40 -0.20
N GLU A 58 2.22 -14.18 -0.80
CA GLU A 58 2.33 -14.05 -2.26
C GLU A 58 2.25 -15.45 -2.89
N ILE A 59 1.27 -15.68 -3.78
CA ILE A 59 1.04 -16.98 -4.42
C ILE A 59 1.03 -16.87 -5.95
N LEU A 60 1.08 -18.02 -6.62
CA LEU A 60 1.03 -18.15 -8.09
C LEU A 60 2.11 -17.34 -8.80
N GLY A 61 3.36 -17.39 -8.30
CA GLY A 61 4.49 -16.67 -8.88
C GLY A 61 4.32 -15.14 -8.86
N GLY A 62 3.60 -14.62 -7.86
CA GLY A 62 3.36 -13.19 -7.71
C GLY A 62 2.17 -12.64 -8.47
N ARG A 63 1.36 -13.51 -9.10
CA ARG A 63 0.09 -13.10 -9.73
C ARG A 63 -0.95 -12.65 -8.70
N VAL A 64 -0.92 -13.22 -7.51
CA VAL A 64 -1.85 -12.88 -6.42
C VAL A 64 -1.04 -12.45 -5.22
N LYS A 65 -1.01 -11.14 -5.01
CA LYS A 65 -0.34 -10.49 -3.87
C LYS A 65 -1.03 -9.24 -3.37
N THR A 66 -1.71 -8.50 -4.24
CA THR A 66 -2.49 -7.30 -3.89
C THR A 66 -4.00 -7.50 -3.94
N LEU A 67 -4.48 -8.63 -4.47
CA LEU A 67 -5.91 -8.95 -4.58
C LEU A 67 -6.48 -9.34 -3.21
N HIS A 68 -6.62 -8.36 -2.32
CA HIS A 68 -7.03 -8.54 -0.95
C HIS A 68 -7.99 -7.42 -0.51
N PRO A 69 -9.03 -7.70 0.30
CA PRO A 69 -9.98 -6.69 0.78
C PRO A 69 -9.32 -5.50 1.47
N ARG A 70 -8.32 -5.71 2.33
CA ARG A 70 -7.58 -4.60 2.97
C ARG A 70 -6.86 -3.66 2.00
N ILE A 71 -6.52 -4.13 0.80
CA ILE A 71 -5.93 -3.28 -0.25
C ILE A 71 -7.03 -2.58 -1.03
N HIS A 72 -7.97 -3.35 -1.60
CA HIS A 72 -8.99 -2.79 -2.49
C HIS A 72 -10.05 -1.99 -1.75
N GLY A 73 -10.41 -2.34 -0.52
CA GLY A 73 -11.30 -1.55 0.32
C GLY A 73 -10.70 -0.20 0.71
N GLY A 74 -9.38 -0.13 0.96
CA GLY A 74 -8.71 1.15 1.21
C GLY A 74 -8.62 2.05 -0.04
N ILE A 75 -8.75 1.49 -1.25
CA ILE A 75 -8.74 2.25 -2.50
C ILE A 75 -10.17 2.65 -2.92
N LEU A 76 -11.12 1.74 -2.76
CA LEU A 76 -12.48 1.86 -3.29
C LEU A 76 -13.49 2.38 -2.26
N GLY A 77 -13.20 2.25 -0.97
CA GLY A 77 -14.06 2.71 0.11
C GLY A 77 -14.25 4.22 0.03
N ARG A 78 -15.52 4.66 0.04
CA ARG A 78 -15.85 6.09 -0.11
C ARG A 78 -15.85 6.75 1.27
N PRO A 79 -14.96 7.72 1.53
CA PRO A 79 -14.82 8.31 2.87
C PRO A 79 -16.05 9.08 3.35
N SER A 80 -16.99 9.44 2.47
CA SER A 80 -18.22 10.17 2.82
C SER A 80 -19.46 9.29 2.90
N ASP A 81 -19.36 8.00 2.61
CA ASP A 81 -20.48 7.06 2.64
C ASP A 81 -20.46 6.28 3.96
N ALA A 82 -21.53 6.41 4.76
CA ALA A 82 -21.58 5.80 6.09
C ALA A 82 -21.65 4.27 6.05
N ALA A 83 -22.21 3.68 4.98
CA ALA A 83 -22.27 2.24 4.84
C ALA A 83 -20.88 1.67 4.52
N ASP A 84 -20.14 2.31 3.60
CA ASP A 84 -18.76 1.91 3.29
C ASP A 84 -17.86 2.01 4.53
N GLN A 85 -17.98 3.07 5.34
CA GLN A 85 -17.20 3.21 6.57
C GLN A 85 -17.48 2.07 7.57
N ALA A 86 -18.75 1.71 7.74
CA ALA A 86 -19.13 0.61 8.64
C ALA A 86 -18.58 -0.74 8.16
N ASP A 87 -18.63 -1.01 6.86
CA ASP A 87 -18.06 -2.22 6.26
C ASP A 87 -16.53 -2.27 6.43
N MET A 88 -15.84 -1.15 6.18
CA MET A 88 -14.39 -1.05 6.34
C MET A 88 -13.97 -1.27 7.80
N GLU A 89 -14.68 -0.69 8.76
CA GLU A 89 -14.43 -0.87 10.19
C GLU A 89 -14.64 -2.33 10.60
N ALA A 90 -15.77 -2.94 10.20
CA ALA A 90 -16.08 -4.34 10.50
C ALA A 90 -15.03 -5.32 9.94
N GLN A 91 -14.39 -4.97 8.82
CA GLN A 91 -13.36 -5.78 8.16
C GLN A 91 -11.93 -5.38 8.52
N ASN A 92 -11.73 -4.47 9.48
CA ASN A 92 -10.42 -3.96 9.90
C ASN A 92 -9.59 -3.38 8.74
N ILE A 93 -10.27 -2.71 7.80
CA ILE A 93 -9.66 -2.01 6.67
C ILE A 93 -9.33 -0.59 7.14
N PRO A 94 -8.04 -0.20 7.14
CA PRO A 94 -7.66 1.13 7.58
C PRO A 94 -8.22 2.21 6.64
N ALA A 95 -8.80 3.25 7.23
CA ALA A 95 -9.28 4.46 6.55
C ALA A 95 -8.18 5.53 6.41
#